data_AF-U1Q835-F1
#
_entry.id   AF-U1Q835-F1
#
_cell.length_a   1.000
_cell.length_b   1.000
_cell.length_c   1.000
_cell.angle_alpha   90.00
_cell.angle_beta   90.00
_cell.angle_gamma   90.00
#
_symmetry.space_group_name_H-M   'P 1'
#
loop_
_entity.id
_entity.type
_entity.pdbx_description
1 polymer ?
#
loop_
_entity_poly.entity_id
_entity_poly.type
_entity_poly.pdbx_seq_one_letter_code
_entity_poly.pdbx_strand_id
1 'polypeptide(L)'
;MNPCVETIYQSIFIQAKGALRKEIASLMRQGRTRRRPAVYSRQVRPRFKDPMVMISQRPASVEDRAVPGHWEGDLIIGAKGRSAVGTLVERSTRYTLLLYLPKGTDLSVWSEGELDVIAGELNDRPRKTLDWDTLGSVLVCC
;
A
#
# COMPACT_ATOMS: atom_id res chain seq x y z
N MET A 1 21.82 -25.86 -7.48
CA MET A 1 20.62 -26.13 -6.66
C MET A 1 20.11 -24.78 -6.17
N ASN A 2 18.87 -24.38 -6.52
CA ASN A 2 18.33 -23.11 -6.03
C ASN A 2 17.89 -23.29 -4.57
N PRO A 3 18.31 -22.42 -3.64
CA PRO A 3 17.97 -22.55 -2.23
C PRO A 3 16.46 -22.38 -2.02
N CYS A 4 15.87 -23.18 -1.12
CA CYS A 4 14.48 -23.02 -0.72
C CYS A 4 14.35 -21.88 0.30
N VAL A 5 13.13 -21.37 0.46
CA VAL A 5 12.81 -20.21 1.32
C VAL A 5 13.32 -20.38 2.76
N GLU A 6 13.16 -21.58 3.32
CA GLU A 6 13.64 -21.96 4.65
C GLU A 6 15.15 -21.71 4.83
N THR A 7 15.95 -22.14 3.84
CA THR A 7 17.41 -22.01 3.85
C THR A 7 17.85 -20.55 3.83
N ILE A 8 17.09 -19.68 3.14
CA ILE A 8 17.35 -18.24 3.10
C ILE A 8 17.14 -17.64 4.49
N TYR A 9 15.99 -17.91 5.12
CA TYR A 9 15.69 -17.39 6.46
C TYR A 9 16.68 -17.90 7.50
N GLN A 10 16.95 -19.20 7.53
CA GLN A 10 17.94 -19.77 8.45
C GLN A 10 19.31 -19.10 8.28
N SER A 11 19.74 -18.82 7.05
CA SER A 11 21.01 -18.13 6.83
C SER A 11 21.05 -16.71 7.40
N ILE A 12 19.96 -15.94 7.24
CA ILE A 12 19.84 -14.58 7.76
C ILE A 12 19.85 -14.60 9.30
N PHE A 13 19.07 -15.49 9.92
CA PHE A 13 18.95 -15.57 11.37
C PHE A 13 20.22 -16.11 12.05
N ILE A 14 20.92 -17.06 11.40
CA ILE A 14 22.19 -17.61 11.91
C ILE A 14 23.35 -16.59 11.74
N GLN A 15 23.25 -15.66 10.78
CA GLN A 15 24.27 -14.63 10.49
C GLN A 15 24.10 -13.32 11.23
N ALA A 16 23.17 -13.20 12.17
CA ALA A 16 23.12 -12.06 13.10
C ALA A 16 24.41 -11.89 13.95
N LYS A 17 25.42 -12.77 13.78
CA LYS A 17 26.80 -12.63 14.29
C LYS A 17 27.87 -12.20 13.26
N GLY A 18 27.51 -11.88 12.02
CA GLY A 18 28.42 -11.26 11.04
C GLY A 18 28.57 -12.02 9.73
N ALA A 19 28.05 -11.40 8.67
CA ALA A 19 28.23 -11.67 7.24
C ALA A 19 27.54 -12.88 6.59
N LEU A 20 26.91 -12.60 5.45
CA LEU A 20 26.38 -13.58 4.50
C LEU A 20 27.49 -14.44 3.90
N ARG A 21 27.46 -15.76 4.17
CA ARG A 21 28.39 -16.73 3.57
C ARG A 21 28.39 -16.59 2.05
N LYS A 22 29.58 -16.50 1.45
CA LYS A 22 29.79 -16.35 -0.02
C LYS A 22 29.07 -17.42 -0.86
N GLU A 23 28.93 -18.63 -0.31
CA GLU A 23 28.20 -19.75 -0.93
C GLU A 23 26.70 -19.49 -1.08
N ILE A 24 26.09 -18.75 -0.14
CA ILE A 24 24.67 -18.39 -0.22
C ILE A 24 24.49 -17.23 -1.18
N ALA A 25 25.41 -16.26 -1.12
CA ALA A 25 25.42 -15.13 -2.05
C ALA A 25 25.53 -15.55 -3.53
N SER A 26 26.28 -16.62 -3.85
CA SER A 26 26.41 -17.15 -5.22
C SER A 26 25.17 -17.92 -5.70
N LEU A 27 24.39 -18.49 -4.77
CA LEU A 27 23.15 -19.21 -5.05
C LEU A 27 21.92 -18.28 -5.09
N MET A 28 22.03 -17.06 -4.57
CA MET A 28 21.01 -16.03 -4.73
C MET A 28 20.93 -15.61 -6.20
N ARG A 29 19.70 -15.40 -6.70
CA ARG A 29 19.48 -14.80 -8.01
C ARG A 29 19.94 -13.34 -7.99
N GLN A 30 21.21 -13.07 -8.28
CA GLN A 30 21.73 -11.71 -8.39
C GLN A 30 22.49 -11.52 -9.69
N GLY A 31 21.84 -10.91 -10.67
CA GLY A 31 22.53 -10.38 -11.86
C GLY A 31 23.17 -9.01 -11.63
N ARG A 32 23.02 -8.39 -10.45
CA ARG A 32 23.49 -7.01 -10.21
C ARG A 32 23.97 -6.80 -8.77
N THR A 33 25.29 -6.69 -8.62
CA THR A 33 25.99 -6.33 -7.36
C THR A 33 25.75 -4.88 -6.93
N ARG A 34 25.32 -4.02 -7.85
CA ARG A 34 25.05 -2.60 -7.59
C ARG A 34 23.74 -2.20 -8.25
N ARG A 35 22.91 -1.41 -7.55
CA ARG A 35 21.74 -0.77 -8.15
C ARG A 35 22.23 0.09 -9.32
N ARG A 36 21.68 -0.11 -10.52
CA ARG A 36 21.99 0.74 -11.67
C ARG A 36 21.55 2.17 -11.31
N PRO A 37 22.45 3.17 -11.38
CA PRO A 37 22.05 4.55 -11.15
C PRO A 37 20.97 4.92 -12.18
N ALA A 38 19.90 5.55 -11.70
CA ALA A 38 18.87 6.07 -12.58
C ALA A 38 19.53 7.11 -13.50
N VAL A 39 19.43 6.92 -14.81
CA VAL A 39 19.94 7.89 -15.78
C VAL A 39 19.05 9.13 -15.64
N TYR A 40 19.61 10.20 -15.06
CA TYR A 40 18.94 11.48 -14.84
C TYR A 40 18.90 12.30 -16.15
N SER A 41 18.54 11.69 -17.28
CA SER A 41 18.51 12.37 -18.59
C SER A 41 17.12 12.80 -19.02
N ARG A 42 16.12 12.70 -18.16
CA ARG A 42 14.77 13.15 -18.44
C ARG A 42 14.23 13.85 -17.21
N GLN A 43 13.82 15.11 -17.34
CA GLN A 43 12.95 15.75 -16.36
C GLN A 43 11.80 14.79 -16.11
N VAL A 44 11.79 14.19 -14.91
CA VAL A 44 10.72 13.31 -14.48
C VAL A 44 9.49 14.20 -14.39
N ARG A 45 8.56 14.06 -15.34
CA ARG A 45 7.28 14.73 -15.24
C ARG A 45 6.62 14.28 -13.93
N PRO A 46 6.06 15.21 -13.13
CA PRO A 46 5.38 14.84 -11.91
C PRO A 46 4.30 13.81 -12.26
N ARG A 47 4.33 12.69 -11.55
CA ARG A 47 3.43 11.57 -11.80
C ARG A 47 2.01 11.88 -11.34
N PHE A 48 1.84 12.73 -10.35
CA PHE A 48 0.56 13.12 -9.75
C PHE A 48 0.33 14.63 -9.94
N LYS A 49 -0.94 15.03 -9.93
CA LYS A 49 -1.37 16.44 -10.00
C LYS A 49 -0.76 17.26 -8.87
N ASP A 50 -0.76 16.72 -7.66
CA ASP A 50 -0.16 17.38 -6.50
C ASP A 50 1.30 16.96 -6.28
N PRO A 51 2.13 17.90 -5.74
CA PRO A 51 3.52 17.61 -5.44
C PRO A 51 3.64 16.56 -4.34
N MET A 52 4.61 15.65 -4.50
CA MET A 52 4.92 14.64 -3.49
C MET A 52 5.38 15.29 -2.18
N VAL A 53 4.67 15.04 -1.08
CA VAL A 53 5.12 15.38 0.27
C VAL A 53 6.22 14.40 0.70
N MET A 54 7.36 14.93 1.13
CA MET A 54 8.46 14.11 1.64
C MET A 54 8.01 13.34 2.89
N ILE A 55 8.50 12.10 3.09
CA ILE A 55 8.12 11.27 4.25
C ILE A 55 8.42 12.01 5.57
N SER A 56 9.50 12.78 5.63
CA SER A 56 9.87 13.59 6.79
C SER A 56 8.95 14.77 7.08
N GLN A 57 8.14 15.18 6.10
CA GLN A 57 7.22 16.32 6.21
C GLN A 57 5.79 15.86 6.50
N ARG A 58 5.54 14.56 6.62
CA ARG A 58 4.22 14.05 6.98
C ARG A 58 3.91 14.40 8.43
N PRO A 59 2.68 14.85 8.74
CA PRO A 59 2.29 15.15 10.11
C PRO A 59 2.24 13.85 10.94
N ALA A 60 2.61 13.96 12.22
CA ALA A 60 2.69 12.81 13.14
C ALA A 60 1.35 12.07 13.31
N SER A 61 0.23 12.77 13.15
CA SER A 61 -1.13 12.19 13.18
C SER A 61 -1.32 11.06 12.18
N VAL A 62 -0.55 11.01 11.09
CA VAL A 62 -0.61 9.94 10.08
C VAL A 62 -0.03 8.62 10.62
N GLU A 63 0.89 8.66 11.57
CA GLU A 63 1.52 7.45 12.12
C GLU A 63 0.66 6.76 13.17
N ASP A 64 -0.02 7.53 14.03
CA ASP A 64 -0.65 7.04 15.26
C ASP A 64 -1.84 6.10 15.06
N ARG A 65 -2.43 6.03 13.85
CA ARG A 65 -3.63 5.20 13.52
C ARG A 65 -4.81 5.36 14.51
N ALA A 66 -4.79 6.39 15.33
CA ALA A 66 -5.68 6.52 16.49
C ALA A 66 -7.05 7.07 16.12
N VAL A 67 -7.14 7.80 15.01
CA VAL A 67 -8.38 8.45 14.55
C VAL A 67 -9.02 7.62 13.44
N PRO A 68 -10.29 7.18 13.63
CA PRO A 68 -11.07 6.59 12.56
C PRO A 68 -11.27 7.55 11.39
N GLY A 69 -11.27 7.02 10.16
CA GLY A 69 -11.57 7.80 8.94
C GLY A 69 -10.34 8.16 8.11
N HIS A 70 -9.15 7.72 8.52
CA HIS A 70 -7.96 7.72 7.69
C HIS A 70 -7.87 6.46 6.84
N TRP A 71 -7.87 6.61 5.53
CA TRP A 71 -7.85 5.51 4.56
C TRP A 71 -6.46 5.33 3.94
N GLU A 72 -6.00 4.10 3.87
CA GLU A 72 -4.82 3.66 3.13
C GLU A 72 -5.27 2.99 1.83
N GLY A 73 -4.80 3.50 0.69
CA GLY A 73 -5.21 3.05 -0.63
C GLY A 73 -4.07 2.39 -1.40
N ASP A 74 -4.25 1.16 -1.81
CA ASP A 74 -3.36 0.42 -2.71
C ASP A 74 -4.08 0.10 -4.03
N LEU A 75 -3.31 -0.05 -5.11
CA LEU A 75 -3.84 -0.38 -6.44
C LEU A 75 -3.25 -1.69 -6.95
N ILE A 76 -4.10 -2.70 -7.08
CA ILE A 76 -3.75 -3.98 -7.69
C ILE A 76 -4.07 -3.89 -9.18
N ILE A 77 -3.05 -4.03 -10.03
CA ILE A 77 -3.20 -4.00 -11.48
C ILE A 77 -3.21 -5.44 -12.01
N GLY A 78 -4.28 -5.79 -12.73
CA GLY A 78 -4.44 -7.09 -13.38
C GLY A 78 -3.51 -7.28 -14.58
N ALA A 79 -3.45 -8.52 -15.09
CA ALA A 79 -2.57 -8.88 -16.20
C ALA A 79 -2.76 -7.94 -17.42
N LYS A 80 -1.63 -7.50 -17.99
CA LYS A 80 -1.60 -6.58 -19.14
C LYS A 80 -2.28 -5.21 -18.88
N GLY A 81 -2.47 -4.82 -17.61
CA GLY A 81 -3.11 -3.55 -17.25
C GLY A 81 -4.57 -3.44 -17.72
N ARG A 82 -5.25 -4.58 -17.89
CA ARG A 82 -6.61 -4.62 -18.45
C ARG A 82 -7.71 -4.40 -17.41
N SER A 83 -7.40 -4.59 -16.14
CA SER A 83 -8.27 -4.34 -15.00
C SER A 83 -7.44 -3.80 -13.85
N ALA A 84 -8.09 -3.09 -12.93
CA ALA A 84 -7.48 -2.72 -11.67
C ALA A 84 -8.49 -2.85 -10.54
N VAL A 85 -7.99 -3.17 -9.36
CA VAL A 85 -8.76 -3.20 -8.11
C VAL A 85 -8.08 -2.25 -7.14
N GLY A 86 -8.82 -1.24 -6.70
CA GLY A 86 -8.42 -0.38 -5.60
C GLY A 86 -8.75 -1.07 -4.28
N THR A 87 -7.80 -1.08 -3.35
CA THR A 87 -7.99 -1.58 -1.99
C THR A 87 -7.91 -0.40 -1.04
N LEU A 88 -9.01 -0.05 -0.39
CA LEU A 88 -9.06 1.01 0.62
C LEU A 88 -9.21 0.36 2.00
N VAL A 89 -8.23 0.59 2.86
CA VAL A 89 -8.19 0.06 4.23
C VAL A 89 -8.24 1.22 5.21
N GLU A 90 -9.25 1.23 6.06
CA GLU A 90 -9.33 2.20 7.15
C GLU A 90 -8.33 1.81 8.25
N ARG A 91 -7.46 2.74 8.65
CA ARG A 91 -6.25 2.41 9.43
C ARG A 91 -6.52 2.05 10.89
N SER A 92 -7.62 2.52 11.49
CA SER A 92 -7.96 2.29 12.90
C SER A 92 -8.74 0.98 13.10
N THR A 93 -9.85 0.83 12.39
CA THR A 93 -10.81 -0.28 12.41
C THR A 93 -10.44 -1.45 11.49
N ARG A 94 -9.49 -1.26 10.56
CA ARG A 94 -9.09 -2.25 9.54
C ARG A 94 -10.20 -2.64 8.58
N TYR A 95 -11.26 -1.85 8.52
CA TYR A 95 -12.33 -2.03 7.56
C TYR A 95 -11.78 -1.89 6.13
N THR A 96 -12.10 -2.86 5.27
CA THR A 96 -11.51 -2.97 3.94
C THR A 96 -12.60 -2.89 2.87
N LEU A 97 -12.39 -2.01 1.89
CA LEU A 97 -13.22 -1.86 0.70
C LEU A 97 -12.42 -2.27 -0.54
N LEU A 98 -13.05 -3.04 -1.41
CA LEU A 98 -12.52 -3.40 -2.72
C LEU A 98 -13.32 -2.68 -3.80
N LEU A 99 -12.63 -1.89 -4.61
CA LEU A 99 -13.22 -1.09 -5.68
C LEU A 99 -12.76 -1.64 -7.02
N TYR A 100 -13.71 -2.05 -7.85
CA TYR A 100 -13.40 -2.35 -9.24
C TYR A 100 -13.18 -1.05 -10.01
N LEU A 101 -12.01 -0.93 -10.64
CA LEU A 101 -11.68 0.22 -11.47
C LEU A 101 -11.69 -0.20 -12.95
N PRO A 102 -12.49 0.47 -13.79
CA PRO A 102 -12.51 0.17 -15.20
C PRO A 102 -11.14 0.45 -15.84
N LYS A 103 -10.92 -0.16 -17.00
CA LYS A 103 -9.65 -0.01 -17.72
C LYS A 103 -9.41 1.46 -18.06
N GLY A 104 -8.23 1.96 -17.72
CA GLY A 104 -7.80 3.33 -18.05
C GLY A 104 -8.16 4.36 -16.98
N THR A 105 -8.70 3.96 -15.82
CA THR A 105 -8.81 4.87 -14.69
C THR A 105 -7.42 5.29 -14.23
N ASP A 106 -7.17 6.59 -14.29
CA ASP A 106 -5.94 7.20 -13.83
C ASP A 106 -6.18 7.86 -12.48
N LEU A 107 -5.42 7.47 -11.46
CA LEU A 107 -5.48 8.10 -10.14
C LEU A 107 -4.60 9.35 -10.05
N SER A 108 -3.73 9.59 -11.04
CA SER A 108 -2.82 10.74 -11.02
C SER A 108 -3.50 12.09 -11.24
N VAL A 109 -4.69 12.08 -11.82
CA VAL A 109 -5.45 13.28 -12.18
C VAL A 109 -6.22 13.89 -11.01
N TRP A 110 -6.39 13.13 -9.92
CA TRP A 110 -7.13 13.54 -8.74
C TRP A 110 -6.19 14.31 -7.80
N SER A 111 -6.69 15.43 -7.30
CA SER A 111 -6.01 16.22 -6.27
C SER A 111 -6.37 15.74 -4.87
N GLU A 112 -5.54 16.09 -3.90
CA GLU A 112 -5.71 15.82 -2.47
C GLU A 112 -7.07 16.30 -1.98
N GLY A 113 -7.48 17.52 -2.34
CA GLY A 113 -8.81 18.04 -1.99
C GLY A 113 -9.97 17.25 -2.61
N GLU A 114 -9.81 16.70 -3.82
CA GLU A 114 -10.83 15.81 -4.43
C GLU A 114 -10.89 14.46 -3.71
N LEU A 115 -9.74 13.95 -3.25
CA LEU A 115 -9.64 12.71 -2.47
C LEU A 115 -10.19 12.89 -1.05
N ASP A 116 -10.02 14.06 -0.44
CA ASP A 116 -10.58 14.39 0.88
C ASP A 116 -12.11 14.40 0.88
N VAL A 117 -12.72 14.91 -0.21
CA VAL A 117 -14.18 14.85 -0.38
C VAL A 117 -14.66 13.40 -0.46
N ILE A 118 -13.97 12.56 -1.24
CA ILE A 118 -14.28 11.14 -1.34
C ILE A 118 -14.10 10.44 0.02
N ALA A 119 -13.05 10.78 0.77
CA ALA A 119 -12.82 10.25 2.11
C ALA A 119 -13.94 10.67 3.08
N GLY A 120 -14.40 11.93 3.03
CA GLY A 120 -15.55 12.42 3.78
C GLY A 120 -16.81 11.62 3.47
N GLU A 121 -17.14 11.45 2.18
CA GLU A 121 -18.28 10.62 1.77
C GLU A 121 -18.18 9.16 2.27
N LEU A 122 -16.98 8.59 2.33
CA LEU A 122 -16.76 7.24 2.85
C LEU A 122 -16.91 7.15 4.37
N ASN A 123 -16.58 8.23 5.09
CA ASN A 123 -16.68 8.32 6.53
C ASN A 123 -18.14 8.48 6.97
N ASP A 124 -18.90 9.36 6.28
CA ASP A 124 -20.30 9.65 6.59
C ASP A 124 -21.29 8.59 6.08
N ARG A 125 -20.80 7.57 5.37
CA ARG A 125 -21.66 6.48 4.88
C ARG A 125 -22.16 5.63 6.05
N PRO A 126 -23.48 5.52 6.26
CA PRO A 126 -24.02 4.68 7.32
C PRO A 126 -23.75 3.21 6.99
N ARG A 127 -23.21 2.48 7.97
CA ARG A 127 -22.76 1.09 7.81
C ARG A 127 -23.75 0.15 8.49
N LYS A 128 -24.19 -0.90 7.78
CA LYS A 128 -24.99 -1.96 8.39
C LYS A 128 -24.07 -2.79 9.30
N THR A 129 -24.33 -2.75 10.59
CA THR A 129 -23.71 -3.63 11.58
C THR A 129 -24.68 -4.77 11.90
N LEU A 130 -24.15 -5.99 11.94
CA LEU A 130 -24.84 -7.13 12.54
C LEU A 130 -24.70 -7.00 14.05
N ASP A 131 -25.79 -6.63 14.71
CA ASP A 131 -25.92 -6.81 16.14
C ASP A 131 -26.29 -8.27 16.40
N TRP A 132 -25.54 -8.97 17.25
CA TRP A 132 -25.83 -10.37 17.58
C TRP A 132 -26.87 -10.48 18.69
N ASP A 133 -27.12 -9.39 19.44
CA ASP A 133 -28.06 -9.36 20.57
C ASP A 133 -29.50 -9.02 20.15
N THR A 134 -29.68 -8.43 18.98
CA THR A 134 -30.99 -8.16 18.39
C THR A 134 -31.05 -8.71 16.97
N LEU A 135 -32.09 -9.45 16.61
CA LEU A 135 -32.32 -10.01 15.25
C LEU A 135 -32.54 -8.92 14.15
N GLY A 136 -32.07 -7.70 14.36
CA GLY A 136 -32.19 -6.55 13.46
C GLY A 136 -30.82 -5.98 13.09
N SER A 137 -30.63 -5.67 11.81
CA SER A 137 -29.45 -4.91 11.37
C SER A 137 -29.57 -3.45 11.79
N VAL A 138 -28.58 -2.93 12.53
CA VAL A 138 -28.49 -1.51 12.92
C VAL A 138 -27.60 -0.78 11.91
N LEU A 139 -27.95 0.47 11.57
CA LEU A 139 -27.09 1.36 10.79
C LEU A 139 -26.36 2.30 11.75
N VAL A 140 -25.03 2.22 11.77
CA VAL A 140 -24.17 3.12 12.56
C VAL A 140 -23.40 4.02 11.61
N CYS A 141 -23.40 5.33 11.89
CA CYS A 141 -22.53 6.30 11.24
C CYS A 141 -21.24 6.38 12.06
N CYS A 142 -20.07 6.36 11.39
CA CYS A 142 -18.79 6.63 12.06
C CYS A 142 -18.62 8.12 12.31
#